data_AF-A0A2X1IY34-F1
#
_entry.id   AF-A0A2X1IY34-F1
#
_cell.length_a   1.000
_cell.length_b   1.000
_cell.length_c   1.000
_cell.angle_alpha   90.00
_cell.angle_beta   90.00
_cell.angle_gamma   90.00
#
_symmetry.space_group_name_H-M   'P 1'
#
loop_
_entity.id
_entity.type
_entity.pdbx_description
1 polymer ?
#
loop_
_entity_poly.entity_id
_entity_poly.type
_entity_poly.pdbx_seq_one_letter_code
_entity_poly.pdbx_strand_id
1 'polypeptide(L)'
;MSFDSLGLSPDILRAVAEQGYREPTPIQQQAIPAVLEGRDLMASAQTGTGKTAGFTLPLLQHLITRQPHAKGRRPVRALILTPTRELAAQIGENVRDYSKYLNIRSLVVFGGVSINPQMMKLRGGVDVLVATPGRLLDLEHQNAVKLDPG
;
A
#
# COMPACT_ATOMS: atom_id res chain seq x y z
N MET A 1 20.38 -6.33 12.39
CA MET A 1 19.43 -7.19 11.64
C MET A 1 19.12 -6.45 10.36
N SER A 2 19.20 -7.09 9.21
CA SER A 2 19.09 -6.46 7.89
C SER A 2 17.74 -6.80 7.22
N PHE A 3 17.32 -6.03 6.22
CA PHE A 3 16.00 -6.20 5.59
C PHE A 3 15.78 -7.57 4.93
N ASP A 4 16.84 -8.17 4.40
CA ASP A 4 16.86 -9.52 3.81
C ASP A 4 16.44 -10.61 4.80
N SER A 5 16.64 -10.39 6.10
CA SER A 5 16.20 -11.31 7.15
C SER A 5 14.70 -11.23 7.47
N LEU A 6 13.97 -10.28 6.89
CA LEU A 6 12.56 -10.03 7.21
C LEU A 6 11.57 -10.78 6.30
N GLY A 7 12.04 -11.70 5.44
CA GLY A 7 11.16 -12.54 4.61
C GLY A 7 10.52 -11.81 3.42
N LEU A 8 11.16 -10.75 2.92
CA LEU A 8 10.72 -10.00 1.74
C LEU A 8 11.38 -10.56 0.47
N SER A 9 10.67 -10.46 -0.66
CA SER A 9 11.18 -10.90 -1.96
C SER A 9 12.39 -10.07 -2.44
N PRO A 10 13.28 -10.63 -3.28
CA PRO A 10 14.42 -9.91 -3.84
C PRO A 10 14.04 -8.61 -4.57
N ASP A 11 12.91 -8.57 -5.27
CA ASP A 11 12.43 -7.38 -5.99
C ASP A 11 12.05 -6.23 -5.04
N ILE A 12 11.42 -6.56 -3.90
CA ILE A 12 11.13 -5.59 -2.84
C ILE A 12 12.42 -5.11 -2.19
N LEU A 13 13.33 -6.03 -1.84
CA LEU A 13 14.61 -5.69 -1.22
C LEU A 13 15.45 -4.78 -2.11
N ARG A 14 15.46 -5.03 -3.43
CA ARG A 14 16.11 -4.17 -4.42
C ARG A 14 15.53 -2.75 -4.39
N ALA A 15 14.20 -2.62 -4.42
CA ALA A 15 13.55 -1.31 -4.35
C ALA A 15 13.86 -0.57 -3.03
N VAL A 16 13.86 -1.28 -1.91
CA VAL A 16 14.20 -0.74 -0.58
C VAL A 16 15.65 -0.24 -0.54
N ALA A 17 16.60 -1.00 -1.10
CA ALA A 17 18.00 -0.59 -1.17
C ALA A 17 18.20 0.68 -2.03
N GLU A 18 17.46 0.82 -3.14
CA GLU A 18 17.49 2.03 -3.99
C GLU A 18 16.95 3.27 -3.29
N GLN A 19 16.04 3.10 -2.31
CA GLN A 19 15.60 4.18 -1.42
C GLN A 19 16.62 4.53 -0.34
N GLY A 20 17.78 3.87 -0.33
CA GLY A 20 18.87 4.11 0.63
C GLY A 20 18.67 3.43 1.98
N TYR A 21 17.72 2.50 2.10
CA TYR A 21 17.42 1.85 3.38
C TYR A 21 18.47 0.77 3.62
N ARG A 22 19.17 0.87 4.76
CA ARG A 22 20.24 -0.07 5.13
C ARG A 22 19.76 -1.07 6.17
N GLU A 23 19.16 -0.57 7.23
CA GLU A 23 18.70 -1.37 8.37
C GLU A 23 17.24 -1.01 8.70
N PRO A 24 16.40 -2.01 9.03
CA PRO A 24 15.05 -1.77 9.47
C PRO A 24 15.01 -1.06 10.82
N THR A 25 14.13 -0.08 10.97
CA THR A 25 13.89 0.59 12.25
C THR A 25 13.23 -0.35 13.26
N PRO A 26 13.25 -0.05 14.58
CA PRO A 26 12.66 -0.92 15.59
C PRO A 26 11.17 -1.26 15.34
N ILE A 27 10.40 -0.31 14.81
CA ILE A 27 8.98 -0.57 14.48
C ILE A 27 8.85 -1.48 13.25
N GLN A 28 9.75 -1.39 12.27
CA GLN A 28 9.76 -2.26 11.09
C GLN A 28 10.16 -3.69 11.45
N GLN A 29 11.17 -3.85 12.32
CA GLN A 29 11.62 -5.17 12.80
C GLN A 29 10.50 -5.94 13.50
N GLN A 30 9.59 -5.24 14.19
CA GLN A 30 8.46 -5.86 14.88
C GLN A 30 7.23 -6.02 13.97
N ALA A 31 6.89 -4.98 13.20
CA ALA A 31 5.68 -4.96 12.39
C ALA A 31 5.76 -5.88 11.18
N ILE A 32 6.88 -5.89 10.46
CA ILE A 32 6.99 -6.60 9.18
C ILE A 32 6.75 -8.11 9.37
N PRO A 33 7.43 -8.82 10.30
CA PRO A 33 7.18 -10.24 10.52
C PRO A 33 5.74 -10.53 10.97
N ALA A 34 5.21 -9.73 11.89
CA ALA A 34 3.84 -9.90 12.39
C ALA A 34 2.79 -9.82 11.26
N VAL A 35 2.93 -8.83 10.37
CA VAL A 35 2.02 -8.69 9.22
C VAL A 35 2.24 -9.82 8.22
N LEU A 36 3.48 -10.27 7.96
CA LEU A 36 3.75 -11.42 7.07
C LEU A 36 3.15 -12.73 7.58
N GLU A 37 3.03 -12.90 8.89
CA GLU A 37 2.33 -14.03 9.51
C GLU A 37 0.80 -13.93 9.36
N GLY A 38 0.28 -12.81 8.86
CA GLY A 38 -1.15 -12.57 8.70
C GLY A 38 -1.84 -12.14 9.99
N ARG A 39 -1.09 -11.62 10.97
CA ARG A 39 -1.65 -11.11 12.22
C ARG A 39 -2.11 -9.66 12.07
N ASP A 40 -3.21 -9.34 12.73
CA ASP A 40 -3.61 -7.96 12.96
C ASP A 40 -2.62 -7.28 13.91
N LEU A 41 -2.35 -6.00 13.64
CA LEU A 41 -1.34 -5.23 14.36
C LEU A 41 -1.90 -3.88 14.81
N MET A 42 -1.78 -3.60 16.11
CA MET A 42 -1.89 -2.25 16.64
C MET A 42 -0.48 -1.75 16.97
N ALA A 43 -0.08 -0.65 16.34
CA ALA A 43 1.25 -0.08 16.49
C ALA A 43 1.17 1.37 16.95
N SER A 44 1.90 1.70 18.02
CA SER A 44 2.08 3.08 18.49
C SER A 44 3.55 3.48 18.33
N ALA A 45 3.81 4.49 17.50
CA ALA A 45 5.15 5.05 17.31
C ALA A 45 5.06 6.48 16.80
N GLN A 46 6.07 7.30 17.08
CA GLN A 46 6.16 8.69 16.62
C GLN A 46 6.23 8.78 15.07
N THR A 47 5.80 9.90 14.48
CA THR A 47 6.00 10.20 13.05
C THR A 47 7.49 10.17 12.70
N GLY A 48 7.83 9.76 11.48
CA GLY A 48 9.23 9.67 11.03
C GLY A 48 9.97 8.40 11.47
N THR A 49 9.33 7.49 12.21
CA THR A 49 9.97 6.24 12.69
C THR A 49 9.98 5.10 11.66
N GLY A 50 9.52 5.34 10.44
CA GLY A 50 9.50 4.32 9.37
C GLY A 50 8.25 3.42 9.35
N LYS A 51 7.15 3.83 10.00
CA LYS A 51 5.87 3.10 10.01
C LYS A 51 5.36 2.74 8.62
N THR A 52 5.50 3.64 7.64
CA THR A 52 5.00 3.43 6.27
C THR A 52 5.57 2.15 5.67
N ALA A 53 6.90 2.02 5.62
CA ALA A 53 7.56 0.78 5.18
C ALA A 53 7.17 -0.44 6.04
N GLY A 54 6.95 -0.22 7.35
CA GLY A 54 6.54 -1.27 8.28
C GLY A 54 5.24 -1.98 7.90
N PHE A 55 4.29 -1.29 7.27
CA PHE A 55 3.05 -1.92 6.76
C PHE A 55 3.04 -2.11 5.24
N THR A 56 3.68 -1.25 4.44
CA THR A 56 3.63 -1.36 2.97
C THR A 56 4.47 -2.50 2.44
N LEU A 57 5.66 -2.76 2.99
CA LEU A 57 6.53 -3.85 2.53
C LEU A 57 5.89 -5.23 2.71
N PRO A 58 5.37 -5.61 3.90
CA PRO A 58 4.71 -6.91 4.06
C PRO A 58 3.37 -6.99 3.29
N LEU A 59 2.67 -5.86 3.11
CA LEU A 59 1.48 -5.80 2.25
C LEU A 59 1.82 -6.13 0.79
N LEU A 60 2.87 -5.52 0.23
CA LEU A 60 3.32 -5.82 -1.13
C LEU A 60 3.74 -7.28 -1.28
N GLN A 61 4.44 -7.82 -0.28
CA GLN A 61 4.83 -9.22 -0.23
C GLN A 61 3.61 -10.16 -0.27
N HIS A 62 2.55 -9.86 0.48
CA HIS A 62 1.29 -10.61 0.43
C HIS A 62 0.61 -10.53 -0.93
N LEU A 63 0.55 -9.34 -1.53
CA LEU A 63 -0.09 -9.16 -2.83
C LEU A 63 0.59 -9.96 -3.94
N ILE A 64 1.90 -10.17 -3.88
CA ILE A 64 2.61 -10.95 -4.91
C ILE A 64 2.63 -12.46 -4.63
N THR A 65 2.46 -12.90 -3.38
CA THR A 65 2.55 -14.33 -3.01
C THR A 65 1.20 -15.00 -2.74
N ARG A 66 0.27 -14.32 -2.09
CA ARG A 66 -0.99 -14.91 -1.60
C ARG A 66 -2.21 -14.54 -2.42
N GLN A 67 -2.15 -13.42 -3.15
CA GLN A 67 -3.28 -12.90 -3.91
C GLN A 67 -2.91 -12.59 -5.36
N PRO A 68 -2.28 -13.52 -6.11
CA PRO A 68 -1.87 -13.25 -7.48
C PRO A 68 -3.08 -12.79 -8.34
N HIS A 69 -2.79 -11.96 -9.35
CA HIS A 69 -3.83 -11.40 -10.22
C HIS A 69 -4.76 -12.47 -10.77
N ALA A 70 -6.06 -12.34 -10.50
CA ALA A 70 -7.07 -13.11 -11.22
C ALA A 70 -7.06 -12.72 -12.71
N LYS A 71 -7.43 -13.64 -13.60
CA LYS A 71 -7.63 -13.33 -15.02
C LYS A 71 -8.79 -12.33 -15.14
N GLY A 72 -8.55 -11.17 -15.76
CA GLY A 72 -9.58 -10.17 -16.04
C GLY A 72 -9.38 -8.84 -15.30
N ARG A 73 -10.46 -8.28 -14.74
CA ARG A 73 -10.45 -6.96 -14.09
C ARG A 73 -9.55 -7.00 -12.85
N ARG A 74 -8.66 -6.03 -12.69
CA ARG A 74 -7.82 -5.89 -11.48
C ARG A 74 -8.59 -5.14 -10.38
N PRO A 75 -9.13 -5.82 -9.35
CA PRO A 75 -9.82 -5.15 -8.26
C PRO A 75 -8.82 -4.50 -7.31
N VAL A 76 -9.31 -3.59 -6.46
CA VAL A 76 -8.55 -3.13 -5.29
C VAL A 76 -8.37 -4.30 -4.35
N ARG A 77 -7.12 -4.68 -4.10
CA ARG A 77 -6.73 -5.80 -3.22
C ARG A 77 -6.24 -5.33 -1.86
N ALA A 78 -5.79 -4.07 -1.78
CA ALA A 78 -5.35 -3.44 -0.55
C ALA A 78 -5.84 -1.99 -0.47
N LEU A 79 -6.30 -1.61 0.71
CA LEU A 79 -6.75 -0.26 1.03
C LEU A 79 -5.89 0.33 2.16
N ILE A 80 -5.38 1.55 1.96
CA ILE A 80 -4.69 2.32 2.99
C ILE A 80 -5.47 3.61 3.22
N LEU A 81 -6.00 3.79 4.43
CA LEU A 81 -6.72 4.98 4.83
C LEU A 81 -5.82 5.98 5.54
N THR A 82 -5.98 7.27 5.23
CA THR A 82 -5.17 8.34 5.81
C THR A 82 -5.98 9.64 5.96
N PRO A 83 -5.73 10.44 7.01
CA PRO A 83 -6.56 11.61 7.31
C PRO A 83 -6.41 12.78 6.32
N THR A 84 -5.25 12.92 5.66
CA THR A 84 -4.95 14.10 4.84
C THR A 84 -4.46 13.72 3.45
N ARG A 85 -4.63 14.66 2.51
CA ARG A 85 -4.16 14.51 1.12
C ARG A 85 -2.64 14.39 1.07
N GLU A 86 -1.95 15.18 1.86
CA GLU A 86 -0.49 15.26 1.88
C GLU A 86 0.11 13.94 2.36
N LEU A 87 -0.46 13.34 3.41
CA LEU A 87 -0.05 12.02 3.87
C LEU A 87 -0.44 10.92 2.87
N ALA A 88 -1.59 11.05 2.18
CA ALA A 88 -1.96 10.13 1.09
C ALA A 88 -0.96 10.15 -0.07
N ALA A 89 -0.51 11.34 -0.48
CA ALA A 89 0.49 11.51 -1.52
C ALA A 89 1.83 10.87 -1.10
N GLN A 90 2.31 11.17 0.11
CA GLN A 90 3.55 10.60 0.65
C GLN A 90 3.49 9.07 0.73
N ILE A 91 2.39 8.49 1.23
CA ILE A 91 2.24 7.03 1.27
C ILE A 91 2.19 6.46 -0.15
N GLY A 92 1.48 7.12 -1.08
CA GLY A 92 1.41 6.70 -2.47
C GLY A 92 2.76 6.68 -3.19
N GLU A 93 3.62 7.65 -2.92
CA GLU A 93 5.01 7.68 -3.40
C GLU A 93 5.80 6.49 -2.86
N ASN A 94 5.76 6.26 -1.53
CA ASN A 94 6.42 5.10 -0.92
C ASN A 94 5.93 3.77 -1.53
N VAL A 95 4.62 3.59 -1.73
CA VAL A 95 4.08 2.38 -2.36
C VAL A 95 4.60 2.24 -3.79
N ARG A 96 4.65 3.32 -4.58
CA ARG A 96 5.19 3.29 -5.94
C ARG A 96 6.67 2.89 -5.94
N ASP A 97 7.45 3.47 -5.03
CA ASP A 97 8.89 3.24 -4.95
C ASP A 97 9.20 1.80 -4.54
N TYR A 98 8.55 1.29 -3.49
CA TYR A 98 8.76 -0.08 -3.03
C TYR A 98 8.21 -1.14 -4.00
N SER A 99 7.27 -0.77 -4.86
CA SER A 99 6.68 -1.65 -5.86
C SER A 99 7.30 -1.51 -7.26
N LYS A 100 8.38 -0.73 -7.41
CA LYS A 100 9.04 -0.42 -8.70
C LYS A 100 9.32 -1.65 -9.57
N TYR A 101 9.65 -2.78 -8.96
CA TYR A 101 9.98 -4.03 -9.65
C TYR A 101 8.84 -5.06 -9.63
N LEU A 102 7.64 -4.66 -9.19
CA LEU A 102 6.47 -5.53 -9.08
C LEU A 102 5.41 -5.15 -10.12
N ASN A 103 4.59 -6.12 -10.54
CA ASN A 103 3.40 -5.86 -11.34
C ASN A 103 2.22 -5.40 -10.45
N ILE A 104 2.40 -4.27 -9.75
CA ILE A 104 1.43 -3.66 -8.83
C ILE A 104 1.06 -2.27 -9.35
N ARG A 105 -0.24 -1.96 -9.39
CA ARG A 105 -0.77 -0.63 -9.69
C ARG A 105 -1.28 0.02 -8.41
N SER A 106 -0.77 1.20 -8.08
CA SER A 106 -1.29 2.00 -6.97
C SER A 106 -2.00 3.26 -7.45
N LEU A 107 -3.00 3.71 -6.68
CA LEU A 107 -3.69 4.97 -6.91
C LEU A 107 -3.89 5.70 -5.59
N VAL A 108 -3.67 7.01 -5.61
CA VAL A 108 -4.01 7.92 -4.52
C VAL A 108 -5.29 8.68 -4.86
N VAL A 109 -6.25 8.69 -3.93
CA VAL A 109 -7.53 9.40 -4.06
C VAL A 109 -7.80 10.27 -2.83
N PHE A 110 -8.24 11.50 -3.06
CA PHE A 110 -8.56 12.46 -2.00
C PHE A 110 -9.55 13.53 -2.46
N GLY A 111 -10.21 14.17 -1.50
CA GLY A 111 -11.20 15.25 -1.69
C GLY A 111 -10.63 16.56 -2.22
N GLY A 112 -11.49 17.53 -2.54
CA GLY A 112 -11.07 18.89 -2.97
C GLY A 112 -10.56 19.00 -4.42
N VAL A 113 -10.66 17.91 -5.19
CA VAL A 113 -10.38 17.89 -6.64
C VAL A 113 -11.47 17.12 -7.37
N SER A 114 -11.59 17.26 -8.69
CA SER A 114 -12.57 16.52 -9.49
C SER A 114 -12.48 15.02 -9.25
N ILE A 115 -13.65 14.38 -9.07
CA ILE A 115 -13.76 12.94 -8.84
C ILE A 115 -13.56 12.13 -10.12
N ASN A 116 -13.97 12.69 -11.28
CA ASN A 116 -13.99 11.98 -12.56
C ASN A 116 -12.60 11.43 -12.97
N PRO A 117 -11.49 12.19 -12.88
CA PRO A 117 -10.17 11.63 -13.17
C PRO A 117 -9.78 10.46 -12.27
N GLN A 118 -10.21 10.47 -11.02
CA GLN A 118 -9.95 9.37 -10.07
C GLN A 118 -10.79 8.14 -10.41
N MET A 119 -12.07 8.32 -10.77
CA MET A 119 -12.92 7.23 -11.27
C MET A 119 -12.36 6.60 -12.55
N MET A 120 -11.88 7.42 -13.48
CA MET A 120 -11.28 6.93 -14.73
C MET A 120 -10.02 6.10 -14.49
N LYS A 121 -9.16 6.52 -13.54
CA LYS A 121 -7.98 5.73 -13.14
C LYS A 121 -8.37 4.41 -12.49
N LEU A 122 -9.40 4.39 -11.64
CA LEU A 122 -9.93 3.16 -11.02
C LEU A 122 -10.45 2.15 -12.06
N ARG A 123 -11.09 2.62 -13.14
CA ARG A 123 -11.53 1.74 -14.25
C ARG A 123 -10.38 0.98 -14.91
N GLY A 124 -9.18 1.56 -14.92
CA GLY A 124 -7.96 0.93 -15.43
C GLY A 124 -7.41 -0.20 -14.55
N GLY A 125 -8.00 -0.43 -13.37
CA GLY A 125 -7.58 -1.44 -12.42
C GLY A 125 -6.46 -0.95 -11.49
N VAL A 126 -6.65 -1.14 -10.20
CA VAL A 126 -5.79 -0.66 -9.12
C VAL A 126 -5.65 -1.77 -8.10
N ASP A 127 -4.44 -2.11 -7.70
CA ASP A 127 -4.15 -3.12 -6.68
C ASP A 127 -4.15 -2.52 -5.28
N VAL A 128 -3.47 -1.38 -5.12
CA VAL A 128 -3.33 -0.66 -3.84
C VAL A 128 -4.00 0.71 -3.96
N LEU A 129 -5.06 0.93 -3.19
CA LEU A 129 -5.73 2.22 -3.10
C LEU A 129 -5.30 2.94 -1.82
N VAL A 130 -4.72 4.12 -1.94
CA VAL A 130 -4.45 5.03 -0.83
C VAL A 130 -5.51 6.11 -0.86
N ALA A 131 -6.30 6.24 0.21
CA ALA A 131 -7.49 7.09 0.19
C ALA A 131 -7.67 7.93 1.45
N THR A 132 -8.18 9.15 1.27
CA THR A 132 -8.85 9.84 2.38
C THR A 132 -10.28 9.30 2.54
N PRO A 133 -10.79 9.16 3.78
CA PRO A 133 -12.09 8.52 4.02
C PRO A 133 -13.26 9.11 3.22
N GLY A 134 -13.40 10.44 3.22
CA GLY A 134 -14.50 11.10 2.49
C GLY A 134 -14.50 10.78 1.00
N ARG A 135 -13.32 10.83 0.35
CA ARG A 135 -13.23 10.50 -1.09
C ARG A 135 -13.46 9.02 -1.36
N LEU A 136 -13.02 8.13 -0.46
CA LEU A 136 -13.31 6.71 -0.62
C LEU A 136 -14.82 6.45 -0.65
N LEU A 137 -15.56 7.07 0.28
CA LEU A 137 -17.02 6.97 0.34
C LEU A 137 -17.67 7.56 -0.90
N ASP A 138 -17.23 8.73 -1.38
CA ASP A 138 -17.75 9.30 -2.64
C ASP A 138 -17.58 8.34 -3.83
N LEU A 139 -16.42 7.69 -3.95
CA LEU A 139 -16.11 6.76 -5.03
C LEU A 139 -16.91 5.45 -4.91
N GLU A 140 -17.17 5.00 -3.69
CA GLU A 140 -17.98 3.82 -3.41
C GLU A 140 -19.45 4.08 -3.77
N HIS A 141 -20.01 5.22 -3.34
CA HIS A 141 -21.37 5.66 -3.70
C HIS A 141 -21.55 5.81 -5.23
N GLN A 142 -20.52 6.24 -5.93
CA GLN A 142 -20.51 6.35 -7.40
C GLN A 142 -20.23 5.01 -8.11
N ASN A 143 -20.19 3.90 -7.37
CA ASN A 143 -19.86 2.55 -7.86
C ASN A 143 -18.51 2.47 -8.59
N ALA A 144 -17.59 3.40 -8.31
CA ALA A 144 -16.26 3.45 -8.93
C ALA A 144 -15.28 2.48 -8.26
N VAL A 145 -15.47 2.19 -6.98
CA VAL A 145 -14.74 1.19 -6.20
C VAL A 145 -15.75 0.30 -5.46
N LYS A 146 -15.43 -0.98 -5.31
CA LYS A 146 -16.18 -1.92 -4.46
C LYS A 146 -15.21 -2.48 -3.43
N LEU A 147 -15.62 -2.47 -2.16
CA LEU A 147 -14.80 -2.93 -1.04
C LEU A 147 -15.29 -4.26 -0.45
N ASP A 148 -16.46 -4.72 -0.88
CA ASP A 148 -17.04 -5.98 -0.43
C ASP A 148 -16.50 -7.15 -1.26
N PRO A 149 -15.93 -8.19 -0.64
CA PRO A 149 -15.66 -9.45 -1.30
C PRO A 149 -17.00 -10.18 -1.45
N GLY A 150 -17.73 -9.88 -2.52
CA GLY A 150 -18.94 -10.62 -2.88
C GLY A 150 -18.70 -12.13 -2.95
#